data_AF-A3X9U9-F1
#
_entry.id   AF-A3X9U9-F1
#
_cell.length_a   1.000
_cell.length_b   1.000
_cell.length_c   1.000
_cell.angle_alpha   90.00
_cell.angle_beta   90.00
_cell.angle_gamma   90.00
#
_symmetry.space_group_name_H-M   'P 1'
#
loop_
_entity.id
_entity.type
_entity.pdbx_description
1 polymer ?
#
loop_
_entity_poly.entity_id
_entity_poly.type
_entity_poly.pdbx_seq_one_letter_code
_entity_poly.pdbx_strand_id
1 'polypeptide(L)'
;MTRFFKVLTAIVCFALPQIAEAARDRIALVIGMADYQYLPPLENTHNDANGMAQSLENIGFDVTLALDATAQQMVGLLDDFAFRSEVADLALVYFAGHGIEVQGENFLIPIDANVTSNRDVQRQSASLKQLLAAVDRARKMRIVILDSCRDNPLGDSIALDQSNASGTASEETRGGGGGMAAVDPDRGTLVAFAARDGQVALDGTGNNSPYAQALMQKMAQPGLEISLMFRQVRDLVLEKTGNLQEPHTYGSLTGVPFYLAAATQDGAEAVPAGTSEAWSAIKPDQEEQLLALAEQGDTRSMLGLAYMRLNPNAGRFDPVAAVDFLQRAADAGAPEAQFELAKLYERGTGVPANPQKALELYQAAAAQNFADAINDLGFLHHQGGLGLQANPQKAYGFFQRAAELRHPQAQFNFAALIDDGLVPGKGPTEAAHFLYAALRSGSADVLDLLSKRPNMFTLNTRRALQDKLKENKFYQGSIDGDFGPGTQRGIRRAYGLDG
;
A
#
# COMPACT_ATOMS: atom_id res chain seq x y z
N MET A 1 -74.15 21.38 0.43
CA MET A 1 -73.37 20.12 0.38
C MET A 1 -72.60 20.13 -0.93
N THR A 2 -71.39 20.67 -0.89
CA THR A 2 -70.69 21.18 -2.07
C THR A 2 -69.41 20.37 -2.30
N ARG A 3 -69.26 19.90 -3.54
CA ARG A 3 -68.16 19.11 -4.11
C ARG A 3 -66.80 19.79 -3.91
N PHE A 4 -65.73 19.00 -3.68
CA PHE A 4 -64.39 19.38 -4.14
C PHE A 4 -63.58 18.15 -4.61
N PHE A 5 -63.10 18.30 -5.84
CA PHE A 5 -62.12 17.51 -6.57
C PHE A 5 -60.88 17.18 -5.73
N LYS A 6 -60.40 15.93 -5.76
CA LYS A 6 -59.00 15.60 -5.43
C LYS A 6 -58.21 15.44 -6.73
N VAL A 7 -57.35 16.42 -6.98
CA VAL A 7 -56.40 16.44 -8.10
C VAL A 7 -55.26 15.46 -7.82
N LEU A 8 -55.01 14.62 -8.81
CA LEU A 8 -53.87 13.74 -8.97
C LEU A 8 -52.58 14.58 -9.04
N THR A 9 -51.61 14.36 -8.17
CA THR A 9 -50.24 14.86 -8.39
C THR A 9 -49.31 13.65 -8.43
N ALA A 10 -48.98 13.23 -9.65
CA ALA A 10 -47.93 12.25 -9.90
C ALA A 10 -46.58 12.91 -9.61
N ILE A 11 -45.90 12.45 -8.56
CA ILE A 11 -44.49 12.79 -8.33
C ILE A 11 -43.69 11.87 -9.25
N VAL A 12 -43.25 12.43 -10.38
CA VAL A 12 -42.24 11.81 -11.24
C VAL A 12 -40.91 11.92 -10.51
N CYS A 13 -40.48 10.83 -9.86
CA CYS A 13 -39.10 10.70 -9.39
C CYS A 13 -38.18 10.60 -10.60
N PHE A 14 -37.53 11.70 -10.96
CA PHE A 14 -36.33 11.65 -11.78
C PHE A 14 -35.23 10.98 -10.94
N ALA A 15 -35.00 9.69 -11.17
CA ALA A 15 -33.76 9.03 -10.79
C ALA A 15 -32.65 9.64 -11.64
N LEU A 16 -31.91 10.60 -11.07
CA LEU A 16 -30.64 11.01 -11.65
C LEU A 16 -29.69 9.81 -11.53
N PRO A 17 -29.01 9.38 -12.60
CA PRO A 17 -27.97 8.38 -12.48
C PRO A 17 -26.86 8.95 -11.58
N GLN A 18 -26.58 8.27 -10.47
CA GLN A 18 -25.36 8.49 -9.71
C GLN A 18 -24.20 8.05 -10.61
N ILE A 19 -23.55 9.01 -11.26
CA ILE A 19 -22.33 8.75 -12.02
C ILE A 19 -21.19 8.67 -11.00
N ALA A 20 -20.68 7.44 -10.84
CA ALA A 20 -19.33 7.05 -10.42
C ALA A 20 -18.69 7.83 -9.25
N GLU A 21 -19.00 7.41 -8.03
CA GLU A 21 -18.21 7.69 -6.82
C GLU A 21 -16.87 6.90 -6.79
N ALA A 22 -16.65 6.01 -7.77
CA ALA A 22 -15.55 5.04 -7.81
C ALA A 22 -14.18 5.59 -8.21
N ALA A 23 -14.08 6.82 -8.74
CA ALA A 23 -12.89 7.26 -9.46
C ALA A 23 -11.74 7.85 -8.59
N ARG A 24 -11.80 7.81 -7.25
CA ARG A 24 -10.78 8.47 -6.40
C ARG A 24 -10.08 7.60 -5.37
N ASP A 25 -10.50 6.34 -5.22
CA ASP A 25 -9.86 5.41 -4.28
C ASP A 25 -8.64 4.71 -4.90
N ARG A 26 -8.54 4.67 -6.24
CA ARG A 26 -7.49 3.97 -6.98
C ARG A 26 -6.82 4.94 -7.94
N ILE A 27 -5.55 5.25 -7.70
CA ILE A 27 -4.77 6.14 -8.56
C ILE A 27 -3.57 5.40 -9.15
N ALA A 28 -3.20 5.73 -10.38
CA ALA A 28 -1.98 5.22 -10.99
C ALA A 28 -1.16 6.31 -11.69
N LEU A 29 0.16 6.19 -11.60
CA LEU A 29 1.13 6.93 -12.39
C LEU A 29 1.83 5.93 -13.32
N VAL A 30 1.60 6.09 -14.62
CA VAL A 30 2.15 5.22 -15.66
C VAL A 30 3.19 6.02 -16.43
N ILE A 31 4.43 5.57 -16.41
CA ILE A 31 5.58 6.26 -17.00
C ILE A 31 6.18 5.37 -18.09
N GLY A 32 6.28 5.88 -19.31
CA GLY A 32 6.97 5.22 -20.42
C GLY A 32 8.07 6.10 -20.98
N MET A 33 9.31 5.61 -21.00
CA MET A 33 10.48 6.33 -21.50
C MET A 33 11.12 5.58 -22.68
N ALA A 34 10.92 6.08 -23.90
CA ALA A 34 11.38 5.43 -25.13
C ALA A 34 12.37 6.29 -25.93
N ASP A 35 12.09 7.59 -26.09
CA ASP A 35 12.85 8.48 -26.99
C ASP A 35 14.00 9.18 -26.26
N TYR A 36 15.00 8.42 -25.82
CA TYR A 36 16.17 8.94 -25.11
C TYR A 36 17.05 9.83 -25.99
N GLN A 37 17.52 10.94 -25.41
CA GLN A 37 18.43 11.88 -26.08
C GLN A 37 19.87 11.34 -26.15
N TYR A 38 20.30 10.59 -25.14
CA TYR A 38 21.68 10.15 -24.96
C TYR A 38 21.85 8.62 -24.85
N LEU A 39 20.74 7.87 -24.82
CA LEU A 39 20.73 6.40 -24.73
C LEU A 39 20.02 5.81 -25.95
N PRO A 40 20.21 4.52 -26.26
CA PRO A 40 19.44 3.84 -27.30
C PRO A 40 17.92 3.91 -27.00
N PRO A 41 17.10 4.18 -28.02
CA PRO A 41 15.66 4.17 -27.85
C PRO A 41 15.13 2.75 -27.59
N LEU A 42 13.96 2.66 -26.96
CA LEU A 42 13.25 1.40 -26.70
C LEU A 42 12.00 1.32 -27.57
N GLU A 43 11.74 0.19 -28.23
CA GLU A 43 10.70 0.11 -29.25
C GLU A 43 9.30 -0.02 -28.65
N ASN A 44 9.13 -0.83 -27.60
CA ASN A 44 7.80 -1.14 -27.06
C ASN A 44 7.37 -0.30 -25.85
N THR A 45 8.27 0.48 -25.26
CA THR A 45 8.00 1.20 -24.00
C THR A 45 6.80 2.16 -24.08
N HIS A 46 6.61 2.87 -25.19
CA HIS A 46 5.39 3.68 -25.38
C HIS A 46 4.13 2.82 -25.45
N ASN A 47 4.18 1.69 -26.16
CA ASN A 47 3.03 0.80 -26.29
C ASN A 47 2.67 0.17 -24.94
N ASP A 48 3.69 -0.26 -24.18
CA ASP A 48 3.53 -0.83 -22.85
C ASP A 48 2.86 0.17 -21.90
N ALA A 49 3.36 1.41 -21.86
CA ALA A 49 2.79 2.46 -21.03
C ALA A 49 1.35 2.82 -21.44
N ASN A 50 1.07 2.97 -22.74
CA ASN A 50 -0.29 3.25 -23.22
C ASN A 50 -1.25 2.08 -22.92
N GLY A 51 -0.82 0.84 -23.17
CA GLY A 51 -1.60 -0.36 -22.90
C GLY A 51 -1.90 -0.56 -21.42
N MET A 52 -0.89 -0.31 -20.57
CA MET A 52 -1.03 -0.38 -19.13
C MET A 52 -1.99 0.70 -18.60
N ALA A 53 -1.84 1.95 -19.07
CA ALA A 53 -2.74 3.03 -18.71
C ALA A 53 -4.19 2.69 -19.06
N GLN A 54 -4.44 2.22 -20.29
CA GLN A 54 -5.78 1.84 -20.72
C GLN A 54 -6.36 0.68 -19.90
N SER A 55 -5.53 -0.31 -19.56
CA SER A 55 -5.93 -1.47 -18.77
C SER A 55 -6.29 -1.08 -17.33
N LEU A 56 -5.53 -0.16 -16.73
CA LEU A 56 -5.80 0.41 -15.40
C LEU A 56 -7.07 1.26 -15.38
N GLU A 57 -7.27 2.12 -16.38
CA GLU A 57 -8.51 2.91 -16.54
C GLU A 57 -9.73 2.00 -16.64
N ASN A 58 -9.63 0.91 -17.43
CA ASN A 58 -10.72 -0.05 -17.61
C ASN A 58 -11.14 -0.78 -16.33
N ILE A 59 -10.25 -0.87 -15.34
CA ILE A 59 -10.53 -1.46 -14.03
C ILE A 59 -10.73 -0.40 -12.93
N GLY A 60 -10.93 0.87 -13.32
CA GLY A 60 -11.40 1.93 -12.44
C GLY A 60 -10.31 2.77 -11.77
N PHE A 61 -9.08 2.78 -12.28
CA PHE A 61 -8.05 3.71 -11.81
C PHE A 61 -8.20 5.10 -12.43
N ASP A 62 -7.92 6.13 -11.64
CA ASP A 62 -7.56 7.47 -12.13
C ASP A 62 -6.07 7.48 -12.52
N VAL A 63 -5.82 7.42 -13.83
CA VAL A 63 -4.48 7.24 -14.39
C VAL A 63 -3.88 8.57 -14.82
N THR A 64 -2.64 8.81 -14.42
CA THR A 64 -1.76 9.84 -14.97
C THR A 64 -0.71 9.17 -15.84
N LEU A 65 -0.83 9.34 -17.15
CA LEU A 65 0.14 8.83 -18.13
C LEU A 65 1.19 9.91 -18.44
N ALA A 66 2.46 9.54 -18.34
CA ALA A 66 3.59 10.38 -18.72
C ALA A 66 4.49 9.60 -19.70
N LEU A 67 4.69 10.16 -20.90
CA LEU A 67 5.59 9.63 -21.91
C LEU A 67 6.78 10.57 -22.07
N ASP A 68 7.98 10.00 -22.14
CA ASP A 68 9.25 10.72 -22.35
C ASP A 68 9.41 11.95 -21.45
N ALA A 69 9.17 11.77 -20.16
CA ALA A 69 9.33 12.85 -19.19
C ALA A 69 10.82 13.16 -18.97
N THR A 70 11.15 14.44 -18.93
CA THR A 70 12.46 14.93 -18.47
C THR A 70 12.65 14.68 -16.98
N ALA A 71 13.89 14.75 -16.50
CA ALA A 71 14.21 14.63 -15.07
C ALA A 71 13.40 15.64 -14.21
N GLN A 72 13.26 16.88 -14.68
CA GLN A 72 12.48 17.91 -13.97
C GLN A 72 10.99 17.56 -13.92
N GLN A 73 10.42 17.08 -15.02
CA GLN A 73 9.01 16.66 -15.07
C GLN A 73 8.77 15.43 -14.18
N MET A 74 9.71 14.48 -14.14
CA MET A 74 9.59 13.29 -13.31
C MET A 74 9.52 13.64 -11.82
N VAL A 75 10.33 14.62 -11.36
CA VAL A 75 10.23 15.13 -9.98
C VAL A 75 8.83 15.69 -9.69
N GLY A 76 8.32 16.57 -10.56
CA GLY A 76 6.99 17.15 -10.40
C GLY A 76 5.86 16.11 -10.40
N LEU A 77 5.95 15.11 -11.28
CA LEU A 77 4.98 14.00 -11.35
C LEU A 77 4.96 13.17 -10.07
N LEU A 78 6.14 12.85 -9.52
CA LEU A 78 6.24 12.09 -8.27
C LEU A 78 5.72 12.89 -7.07
N ASP A 79 6.02 14.19 -6.99
CA ASP A 79 5.52 15.08 -5.93
C ASP A 79 3.99 15.23 -5.97
N ASP A 80 3.42 15.45 -7.16
CA ASP A 80 1.98 15.55 -7.34
C ASP A 80 1.28 14.21 -7.04
N PHE A 81 1.87 13.09 -7.46
CA PHE A 81 1.34 11.75 -7.18
C PHE A 81 1.42 11.42 -5.68
N ALA A 82 2.49 11.79 -5.00
CA ALA A 82 2.66 11.63 -3.56
C ALA A 82 1.57 12.35 -2.76
N PHE A 83 1.20 13.55 -3.18
CA PHE A 83 0.12 14.30 -2.53
C PHE A 83 -1.25 13.66 -2.76
N ARG A 84 -1.51 13.15 -3.97
CA ARG A 84 -2.77 12.46 -4.30
C ARG A 84 -2.88 11.11 -3.60
N SER A 85 -1.77 10.39 -3.42
CA SER A 85 -1.77 9.06 -2.80
C SER A 85 -2.22 9.07 -1.34
N GLU A 86 -2.08 10.20 -0.63
CA GLU A 86 -2.50 10.30 0.78
C GLU A 86 -3.99 10.07 1.03
N VAL A 87 -4.84 10.22 0.01
CA VAL A 87 -6.29 9.94 0.13
C VAL A 87 -6.73 8.71 -0.66
N ALA A 88 -5.83 8.13 -1.45
CA ALA A 88 -6.12 6.94 -2.23
C ALA A 88 -6.04 5.70 -1.33
N ASP A 89 -6.97 4.77 -1.53
CA ASP A 89 -6.86 3.43 -0.97
C ASP A 89 -5.73 2.64 -1.64
N LEU A 90 -5.56 2.84 -2.94
CA LEU A 90 -4.58 2.16 -3.76
C LEU A 90 -3.80 3.17 -4.61
N ALA A 91 -2.47 3.12 -4.51
CA ALA A 91 -1.57 3.85 -5.38
C ALA A 91 -0.66 2.88 -6.13
N LEU A 92 -0.62 3.00 -7.46
CA LEU A 92 0.21 2.18 -8.33
C LEU A 92 1.12 3.05 -9.19
N VAL A 93 2.43 2.77 -9.18
CA VAL A 93 3.38 3.33 -10.14
C VAL A 93 3.81 2.22 -11.08
N TYR A 94 3.65 2.42 -12.38
CA TYR A 94 4.22 1.56 -13.41
C TYR A 94 5.27 2.37 -14.17
N PHE A 95 6.46 1.81 -14.30
CA PHE A 95 7.54 2.39 -15.09
C PHE A 95 8.02 1.39 -16.14
N ALA A 96 8.07 1.83 -17.39
CA ALA A 96 8.76 1.15 -18.47
C ALA A 96 9.85 2.06 -19.05
N GLY A 97 11.07 1.54 -19.20
CA GLY A 97 12.24 2.31 -19.64
C GLY A 97 13.58 1.70 -19.22
N HIS A 98 14.67 2.47 -19.34
CA HIS A 98 15.99 2.08 -18.86
C HIS A 98 16.07 2.18 -17.34
N GLY A 99 16.56 1.12 -16.70
CA GLY A 99 16.80 1.06 -15.27
C GLY A 99 18.18 0.50 -14.96
N ILE A 100 18.86 1.06 -13.94
CA ILE A 100 20.22 0.68 -13.56
C ILE A 100 20.37 0.58 -12.04
N GLU A 101 21.18 -0.35 -11.56
CA GLU A 101 21.62 -0.38 -10.17
C GLU A 101 22.96 0.30 -9.96
N VAL A 102 23.02 1.16 -8.95
CA VAL A 102 24.27 1.75 -8.47
C VAL A 102 24.33 1.59 -6.97
N GLN A 103 25.32 0.85 -6.48
CA GLN A 103 25.58 0.64 -5.04
C GLN A 103 24.38 0.05 -4.26
N GLY A 104 23.66 -0.91 -4.83
CA GLY A 104 22.51 -1.51 -4.18
C GLY A 104 21.23 -0.67 -4.24
N GLU A 105 21.19 0.39 -5.05
CA GLU A 105 20.00 1.21 -5.27
C GLU A 105 19.61 1.25 -6.74
N ASN A 106 18.31 1.11 -6.99
CA ASN A 106 17.72 1.07 -8.34
C ASN A 106 17.36 2.47 -8.79
N PHE A 107 17.82 2.85 -9.98
CA PHE A 107 17.58 4.13 -10.63
C PHE A 107 16.86 3.94 -11.95
N LEU A 108 15.96 4.86 -12.25
CA LEU A 108 15.12 4.91 -13.44
C LEU A 108 15.55 6.14 -14.24
N ILE A 109 15.92 5.95 -15.49
CA ILE A 109 16.59 6.97 -16.30
C ILE A 109 15.55 7.82 -17.07
N PRO A 110 15.51 9.15 -16.86
CA PRO A 110 14.71 10.07 -17.69
C PRO A 110 15.29 10.23 -19.10
N ILE A 111 14.48 10.68 -20.06
CA ILE A 111 14.90 10.76 -21.48
C ILE A 111 16.03 11.76 -21.75
N ASP A 112 16.19 12.78 -20.92
CA ASP A 112 17.19 13.84 -21.06
C ASP A 112 18.45 13.58 -20.20
N ALA A 113 18.49 12.47 -19.48
CA ALA A 113 19.62 12.16 -18.62
C ALA A 113 20.84 11.73 -19.42
N ASN A 114 21.94 12.47 -19.24
CA ASN A 114 23.24 12.12 -19.80
C ASN A 114 24.05 11.35 -18.74
N VAL A 115 23.83 10.04 -18.69
CA VAL A 115 24.45 9.14 -17.70
C VAL A 115 25.75 8.55 -18.23
N THR A 116 26.87 9.17 -17.88
CA THR A 116 28.22 8.69 -18.27
C THR A 116 29.00 8.08 -17.10
N SER A 117 28.50 8.21 -15.88
CA SER A 117 29.12 7.70 -14.66
C SER A 117 28.09 7.40 -13.59
N ASN A 118 28.46 6.61 -12.57
CA ASN A 118 27.61 6.35 -11.39
C ASN A 118 27.13 7.63 -10.69
N ARG A 119 27.95 8.68 -10.69
CA ARG A 119 27.59 9.99 -10.10
C ARG A 119 26.53 10.70 -10.93
N ASP A 120 26.56 10.53 -12.25
CA ASP A 120 25.55 11.13 -13.14
C ASP A 120 24.22 10.42 -12.98
N VAL A 121 24.22 9.09 -12.88
CA VAL A 121 23.02 8.29 -12.55
C VAL A 121 22.35 8.83 -11.28
N GLN A 122 23.10 8.96 -10.19
CA GLN A 122 22.55 9.43 -8.91
C GLN A 122 22.02 10.87 -8.96
N ARG A 123 22.53 11.72 -9.85
CA ARG A 123 22.14 13.14 -9.95
C ARG A 123 21.01 13.41 -10.92
N GLN A 124 20.90 12.60 -11.97
CA GLN A 124 20.02 12.86 -13.12
C GLN A 124 18.88 11.85 -13.23
N SER A 125 18.82 10.85 -12.36
CA SER A 125 17.82 9.78 -12.39
C SER A 125 16.92 9.80 -11.18
N ALA A 126 15.72 9.23 -11.31
CA ALA A 126 14.87 8.98 -10.15
C ALA A 126 15.28 7.66 -9.51
N SER A 127 15.22 7.54 -8.19
CA SER A 127 15.49 6.27 -7.50
C SER A 127 14.21 5.54 -7.11
N LEU A 128 14.28 4.22 -6.95
CA LEU A 128 13.16 3.42 -6.46
C LEU A 128 12.66 3.92 -5.11
N LYS A 129 13.53 4.46 -4.25
CA LYS A 129 13.12 5.07 -2.98
C LYS A 129 12.17 6.25 -3.19
N GLN A 130 12.39 7.05 -4.23
CA GLN A 130 11.49 8.16 -4.57
C GLN A 130 10.14 7.66 -5.07
N LEU A 131 10.10 6.58 -5.86
CA LEU A 131 8.84 5.95 -6.28
C LEU A 131 8.10 5.35 -5.08
N LEU A 132 8.81 4.67 -4.19
CA LEU A 132 8.24 4.13 -2.94
C LEU A 132 7.69 5.25 -2.06
N ALA A 133 8.40 6.37 -1.94
CA ALA A 133 7.92 7.54 -1.20
C ALA A 133 6.65 8.15 -1.83
N ALA A 134 6.51 8.10 -3.16
CA ALA A 134 5.33 8.60 -3.85
C ALA A 134 4.07 7.75 -3.59
N VAL A 135 4.22 6.44 -3.42
CA VAL A 135 3.09 5.55 -3.05
C VAL A 135 2.89 5.43 -1.55
N ASP A 136 3.90 5.71 -0.72
CA ASP A 136 3.93 5.43 0.72
C ASP A 136 2.65 5.88 1.44
N ARG A 137 2.08 7.02 1.06
CA ARG A 137 0.95 7.58 1.78
C ARG A 137 -0.40 6.90 1.52
N ALA A 138 -0.52 6.00 0.55
CA ALA A 138 -1.77 5.26 0.28
C ALA A 138 -2.24 4.42 1.48
N ARG A 139 -3.56 4.27 1.61
CA ARG A 139 -4.21 3.75 2.83
C ARG A 139 -4.18 2.24 2.94
N LYS A 140 -4.40 1.53 1.83
CA LYS A 140 -4.56 0.07 1.84
C LYS A 140 -3.41 -0.61 1.12
N MET A 141 -3.05 -0.13 -0.08
CA MET A 141 -2.14 -0.83 -0.97
C MET A 141 -1.25 0.12 -1.77
N ARG A 142 0.01 -0.28 -1.89
CA ARG A 142 1.07 0.48 -2.58
C ARG A 142 1.76 -0.47 -3.54
N ILE A 143 1.80 -0.12 -4.81
CA ILE A 143 2.36 -0.99 -5.83
C ILE A 143 3.34 -0.20 -6.67
N VAL A 144 4.56 -0.71 -6.81
CA VAL A 144 5.54 -0.21 -7.79
C VAL A 144 5.88 -1.36 -8.72
N ILE A 145 5.65 -1.17 -10.02
CA ILE A 145 5.95 -2.14 -11.07
C ILE A 145 7.04 -1.55 -11.95
N LEU A 146 8.17 -2.25 -12.03
CA LEU A 146 9.32 -1.86 -12.81
C LEU A 146 9.49 -2.82 -13.99
N ASP A 147 9.05 -2.35 -15.16
CA ASP A 147 9.24 -2.96 -16.47
C ASP A 147 10.45 -2.36 -17.19
N SER A 148 11.58 -2.35 -16.49
CA SER A 148 12.80 -1.75 -17.00
C SER A 148 13.77 -2.79 -17.55
N CYS A 149 14.34 -2.52 -18.72
CA CYS A 149 15.50 -3.24 -19.21
C CYS A 149 16.67 -2.99 -18.25
N ARG A 150 17.13 -4.04 -17.57
CA ARG A 150 18.29 -4.02 -16.66
C ARG A 150 19.59 -4.16 -17.45
N ASP A 151 19.71 -3.46 -18.57
CA ASP A 151 21.00 -3.36 -19.26
C ASP A 151 21.76 -2.20 -18.63
N ASN A 152 22.99 -2.44 -18.18
CA ASN A 152 23.84 -1.37 -17.71
C ASN A 152 24.35 -0.57 -18.94
N PRO A 153 23.81 0.62 -19.25
CA PRO A 153 24.25 1.40 -20.41
C PRO A 153 25.72 1.83 -20.32
N LEU A 154 26.32 1.72 -19.14
CA LEU A 154 27.72 2.07 -18.88
C LEU A 154 28.69 0.94 -19.26
N GLY A 155 28.21 -0.30 -19.45
CA GLY A 155 29.05 -1.47 -19.73
C GLY A 155 30.23 -1.65 -18.75
N ASP A 156 31.21 -2.49 -19.09
CA ASP A 156 32.43 -2.75 -18.30
C ASP A 156 33.32 -1.50 -18.04
N SER A 157 32.95 -0.32 -18.56
CA SER A 157 33.79 0.87 -18.55
C SER A 157 34.01 1.50 -17.17
N ILE A 158 33.17 1.16 -16.17
CA ILE A 158 33.30 1.66 -14.78
C ILE A 158 34.11 0.71 -13.89
N ALA A 159 34.29 -0.56 -14.28
CA ALA A 159 35.14 -1.49 -13.54
C ALA A 159 36.64 -1.13 -13.59
N LEU A 160 37.04 -0.21 -14.49
CA LEU A 160 38.45 0.11 -14.74
C LEU A 160 38.98 1.31 -13.94
N ASP A 161 38.12 2.19 -13.39
CA ASP A 161 38.58 3.41 -12.69
C ASP A 161 38.81 3.22 -11.17
N GLN A 162 38.63 2.01 -10.64
CA GLN A 162 39.01 1.67 -9.26
C GLN A 162 40.42 1.04 -9.15
N SER A 163 41.17 0.92 -10.24
CA SER A 163 42.44 0.18 -10.27
C SER A 163 43.70 0.98 -9.89
N ASN A 164 43.58 2.14 -9.23
CA ASN A 164 44.73 2.94 -8.77
C ASN A 164 44.69 3.33 -7.28
N ALA A 165 44.23 2.43 -6.41
CA ALA A 165 44.54 2.51 -4.98
C ALA A 165 45.07 1.15 -4.47
N SER A 166 46.38 1.08 -4.31
CA SER A 166 47.12 -0.02 -3.71
C SER A 166 46.61 -0.37 -2.30
N GLY A 167 46.06 -1.58 -2.14
CA GLY A 167 45.68 -2.16 -0.86
C GLY A 167 45.43 -3.66 -1.01
N THR A 168 46.06 -4.45 -0.14
CA THR A 168 46.23 -5.90 -0.20
C THR A 168 44.94 -6.72 -0.20
N ALA A 169 45.03 -7.88 -0.87
CA ALA A 169 43.98 -8.84 -1.18
C ALA A 169 43.11 -9.34 0.00
N SER A 170 41.82 -9.45 -0.29
CA SER A 170 40.99 -10.59 0.11
C SER A 170 40.11 -10.96 -1.09
N GLU A 171 40.31 -12.16 -1.62
CA GLU A 171 39.50 -12.78 -2.68
C GLU A 171 38.05 -12.95 -2.21
N GLU A 172 37.17 -12.04 -2.61
CA GLU A 172 35.78 -12.34 -2.93
C GLU A 172 35.54 -11.86 -4.35
N THR A 173 35.60 -12.78 -5.32
CA THR A 173 35.15 -12.54 -6.69
C THR A 173 33.64 -12.36 -6.69
N ARG A 174 33.15 -11.18 -6.30
CA ARG A 174 31.80 -10.73 -6.66
C ARG A 174 31.86 -10.28 -8.10
N GLY A 175 31.42 -11.17 -8.99
CA GLY A 175 31.21 -10.83 -10.39
C GLY A 175 30.31 -9.60 -10.49
N GLY A 176 30.74 -8.61 -11.27
CA GLY A 176 29.92 -7.48 -11.65
C GLY A 176 28.73 -7.97 -12.45
N GLY A 177 27.60 -8.15 -11.77
CA GLY A 177 26.30 -8.37 -12.40
C GLY A 177 25.57 -7.04 -12.46
N GLY A 178 25.26 -6.56 -13.66
CA GLY A 178 24.42 -5.39 -13.90
C GLY A 178 22.94 -5.69 -13.61
N GLY A 179 22.62 -6.03 -12.36
CA GLY A 179 21.27 -6.32 -11.88
C GLY A 179 20.55 -5.09 -11.31
N MET A 180 19.39 -5.30 -10.66
CA MET A 180 18.74 -4.35 -9.75
C MET A 180 18.65 -4.99 -8.37
N ALA A 181 18.91 -4.20 -7.33
CA ALA A 181 19.07 -4.64 -5.97
C ALA A 181 17.77 -5.19 -5.40
N ALA A 182 17.90 -6.22 -4.55
CA ALA A 182 16.80 -6.72 -3.73
C ALA A 182 16.27 -5.60 -2.81
N VAL A 183 14.94 -5.58 -2.61
CA VAL A 183 14.24 -4.51 -1.87
C VAL A 183 13.51 -5.12 -0.69
N ASP A 184 13.53 -4.43 0.45
CA ASP A 184 12.73 -4.74 1.65
C ASP A 184 11.75 -3.59 1.92
N PRO A 185 10.60 -3.54 1.20
CA PRO A 185 9.66 -2.42 1.29
C PRO A 185 8.72 -2.55 2.50
N ASP A 186 8.21 -1.41 2.97
CA ASP A 186 7.29 -1.35 4.11
C ASP A 186 6.01 -2.18 3.89
N ARG A 187 5.41 -2.64 4.99
CA ARG A 187 4.20 -3.47 4.96
C ARG A 187 3.05 -2.79 4.21
N GLY A 188 2.34 -3.55 3.38
CA GLY A 188 1.32 -3.05 2.45
C GLY A 188 1.88 -2.53 1.14
N THR A 189 3.19 -2.70 0.90
CA THR A 189 3.88 -2.31 -0.32
C THR A 189 4.37 -3.52 -1.08
N LEU A 190 4.11 -3.52 -2.39
CA LEU A 190 4.58 -4.54 -3.32
C LEU A 190 5.45 -3.88 -4.39
N VAL A 191 6.63 -4.44 -4.61
CA VAL A 191 7.51 -4.07 -5.71
C VAL A 191 7.62 -5.24 -6.66
N ALA A 192 7.17 -5.08 -7.89
CA ALA A 192 7.24 -6.09 -8.93
C ALA A 192 8.27 -5.69 -9.98
N PHE A 193 9.10 -6.65 -10.38
CA PHE A 193 10.11 -6.49 -11.40
C PHE A 193 9.84 -7.44 -12.56
N ALA A 194 10.04 -6.94 -13.78
CA ALA A 194 9.92 -7.74 -14.99
C ALA A 194 10.89 -8.92 -15.06
N ALA A 195 12.04 -8.84 -14.40
CA ALA A 195 13.05 -9.88 -14.32
C ALA A 195 13.69 -9.95 -12.93
N ARG A 196 14.10 -11.15 -12.50
CA ARG A 196 14.86 -11.38 -11.27
C ARG A 196 16.29 -10.82 -11.36
N ASP A 197 16.98 -10.82 -10.23
CA ASP A 197 18.37 -10.37 -10.19
C ASP A 197 19.28 -11.15 -11.14
N GLY A 198 20.14 -10.44 -11.86
CA GLY A 198 21.03 -10.97 -12.90
C GLY A 198 20.37 -11.38 -14.22
N GLN A 199 19.08 -11.08 -14.46
CA GLN A 199 18.42 -11.27 -15.76
C GLN A 199 17.97 -9.94 -16.39
N VAL A 200 18.00 -9.88 -17.72
CA VAL A 200 17.53 -8.73 -18.50
C VAL A 200 16.07 -8.95 -18.90
N ALA A 201 15.23 -7.93 -18.73
CA ALA A 201 13.85 -7.93 -19.20
C ALA A 201 13.84 -7.84 -20.74
N LEU A 202 13.08 -8.70 -21.40
CA LEU A 202 12.99 -8.75 -22.85
C LEU A 202 11.95 -7.75 -23.34
N ASP A 203 12.31 -6.91 -24.31
CA ASP A 203 11.36 -6.01 -24.98
C ASP A 203 10.35 -6.79 -25.84
N GLY A 204 10.68 -8.04 -26.21
CA GLY A 204 9.84 -8.91 -27.04
C GLY A 204 9.91 -8.57 -28.53
N THR A 205 9.14 -9.29 -29.34
CA THR A 205 9.04 -9.08 -30.80
C THR A 205 7.64 -8.69 -31.27
N GLY A 206 6.71 -8.54 -30.33
CA GLY A 206 5.34 -8.09 -30.57
C GLY A 206 5.16 -6.61 -30.25
N ASN A 207 3.91 -6.15 -30.22
CA ASN A 207 3.59 -4.74 -29.93
C ASN A 207 3.88 -4.30 -28.50
N ASN A 208 4.03 -5.24 -27.55
CA ASN A 208 4.26 -4.97 -26.13
C ASN A 208 5.27 -5.99 -25.59
N SER A 209 5.95 -5.64 -24.49
CA SER A 209 6.85 -6.57 -23.79
C SER A 209 6.09 -7.80 -23.28
N PRO A 210 6.73 -8.99 -23.17
CA PRO A 210 6.08 -10.18 -22.63
C PRO A 210 5.55 -9.97 -21.21
N TYR A 211 6.23 -9.14 -20.41
CA TYR A 211 5.83 -8.81 -19.05
C TYR A 211 4.62 -7.87 -19.02
N ALA A 212 4.67 -6.76 -19.77
CA ALA A 212 3.54 -5.84 -19.89
C ALA A 212 2.27 -6.56 -20.39
N GLN A 213 2.43 -7.43 -21.40
CA GLN A 213 1.31 -8.22 -21.92
C GLN A 213 0.72 -9.18 -20.88
N ALA A 214 1.57 -9.88 -20.12
CA ALA A 214 1.13 -10.78 -19.07
C ALA A 214 0.43 -10.02 -17.92
N LEU A 215 0.98 -8.87 -17.52
CA LEU A 215 0.38 -8.00 -16.51
C LEU A 215 -0.99 -7.50 -16.94
N MET A 216 -1.10 -6.87 -18.11
CA MET A 216 -2.38 -6.36 -18.63
C MET A 216 -3.46 -7.45 -18.67
N GLN A 217 -3.09 -8.66 -19.12
CA GLN A 217 -4.00 -9.79 -19.18
C GLN A 217 -4.51 -10.22 -17.79
N LYS A 218 -3.63 -10.28 -16.78
CA LYS A 218 -3.97 -10.78 -15.45
C LYS A 218 -4.60 -9.72 -14.55
N MET A 219 -4.19 -8.47 -14.68
CA MET A 219 -4.75 -7.33 -13.94
C MET A 219 -6.22 -7.08 -14.29
N ALA A 220 -6.60 -7.35 -15.55
CA ALA A 220 -7.98 -7.25 -16.00
C ALA A 220 -8.88 -8.42 -15.55
N GLN A 221 -8.32 -9.48 -14.94
CA GLN A 221 -9.08 -10.66 -14.55
C GLN A 221 -9.91 -10.41 -13.27
N PRO A 222 -11.26 -10.43 -13.35
CA PRO A 222 -12.10 -10.13 -12.19
C PRO A 222 -11.96 -11.16 -11.07
N GLY A 223 -11.75 -10.68 -9.85
CA GLY A 223 -11.68 -11.52 -8.66
C GLY A 223 -10.44 -12.43 -8.61
N LEU A 224 -9.35 -12.06 -9.27
CA LEU A 224 -8.04 -12.69 -9.10
C LEU A 224 -7.29 -12.00 -7.97
N GLU A 225 -7.01 -12.72 -6.88
CA GLU A 225 -6.25 -12.19 -5.75
C GLU A 225 -4.82 -11.82 -6.20
N ILE A 226 -4.31 -10.69 -5.72
CA ILE A 226 -3.09 -10.05 -6.23
C ILE A 226 -1.83 -10.92 -6.14
N SER A 227 -1.66 -11.73 -5.09
CA SER A 227 -0.51 -12.64 -4.97
C SER A 227 -0.60 -13.78 -5.98
N LEU A 228 -1.81 -14.31 -6.21
CA LEU A 228 -2.05 -15.28 -7.28
C LEU A 228 -1.88 -14.63 -8.66
N MET A 229 -2.28 -13.37 -8.82
CA MET A 229 -2.10 -12.61 -10.05
C MET A 229 -0.63 -12.52 -10.44
N PHE A 230 0.23 -12.01 -9.55
CA PHE A 230 1.66 -11.88 -9.86
C PHE A 230 2.34 -13.23 -10.09
N ARG A 231 1.91 -14.29 -9.39
CA ARG A 231 2.38 -15.65 -9.67
C ARG A 231 1.98 -16.12 -11.08
N GLN A 232 0.72 -15.92 -11.46
CA GLN A 232 0.25 -16.25 -12.81
C GLN A 232 0.91 -15.39 -13.89
N VAL A 233 1.28 -14.14 -13.59
CA VAL A 233 2.08 -13.30 -14.48
C VAL A 233 3.46 -13.91 -14.68
N ARG A 234 4.15 -14.29 -13.60
CA ARG A 234 5.45 -14.97 -13.66
C ARG A 234 5.38 -16.23 -14.51
N ASP A 235 4.41 -17.09 -14.25
CA ASP A 235 4.28 -18.38 -14.95
C ASP A 235 4.03 -18.16 -16.46
N LEU A 236 3.22 -17.17 -16.83
CA LEU A 236 2.96 -16.80 -18.23
C LEU A 236 4.20 -16.21 -18.93
N VAL A 237 5.01 -15.41 -18.22
CA VAL A 237 6.25 -14.84 -18.77
C VAL A 237 7.30 -15.93 -18.97
N LEU A 238 7.45 -16.85 -18.01
CA LEU A 238 8.33 -18.02 -18.16
C LEU A 238 7.92 -18.84 -19.38
N GLU A 239 6.63 -19.11 -19.56
CA GLU A 239 6.10 -19.82 -20.73
C GLU A 239 6.43 -19.09 -22.04
N LYS A 240 6.11 -17.80 -22.14
CA LYS A 240 6.29 -17.00 -23.36
C LYS A 240 7.74 -16.78 -23.75
N THR A 241 8.62 -16.70 -22.76
CA THR A 241 10.05 -16.43 -22.97
C THR A 241 10.89 -17.70 -23.02
N GLY A 242 10.29 -18.89 -22.88
CA GLY A 242 11.03 -20.15 -22.83
C GLY A 242 11.98 -20.22 -21.63
N ASN A 243 11.57 -19.65 -20.49
CA ASN A 243 12.34 -19.49 -19.25
C ASN A 243 13.54 -18.53 -19.32
N LEU A 244 13.58 -17.63 -20.31
CA LEU A 244 14.63 -16.61 -20.42
C LEU A 244 14.43 -15.43 -19.46
N GLN A 245 13.18 -15.16 -19.06
CA GLN A 245 12.82 -14.08 -18.15
C GLN A 245 11.92 -14.61 -17.04
N GLU A 246 12.32 -14.37 -15.78
CA GLU A 246 11.52 -14.70 -14.61
C GLU A 246 11.17 -13.43 -13.83
N PRO A 247 9.90 -12.98 -13.84
CA PRO A 247 9.45 -11.88 -13.00
C PRO A 247 9.58 -12.20 -11.52
N HIS A 248 9.90 -11.17 -10.72
CA HIS A 248 10.02 -11.32 -9.28
C HIS A 248 9.23 -10.23 -8.54
N THR A 249 8.66 -10.58 -7.39
CA THR A 249 7.90 -9.66 -6.54
C THR A 249 8.46 -9.65 -5.12
N TYR A 250 8.62 -8.46 -4.57
CA TYR A 250 9.10 -8.22 -3.21
C TYR A 250 8.05 -7.47 -2.41
N GLY A 251 8.14 -7.61 -1.09
CA GLY A 251 7.33 -6.87 -0.13
C GLY A 251 6.30 -7.71 0.59
N SER A 252 5.59 -7.04 1.49
CA SER A 252 4.61 -7.66 2.38
C SER A 252 3.23 -7.12 2.04
N LEU A 253 2.34 -8.01 1.64
CA LEU A 253 0.93 -7.70 1.43
C LEU A 253 0.18 -7.73 2.77
N THR A 254 -0.85 -6.90 2.93
CA THR A 254 -1.69 -6.87 4.15
C THR A 254 -2.49 -8.16 4.29
N GLY A 255 -2.94 -8.53 5.49
CA GLY A 255 -3.76 -9.74 5.69
C GLY A 255 -5.17 -9.68 5.12
N VAL A 256 -5.53 -8.64 4.34
CA VAL A 256 -6.77 -8.59 3.56
C VAL A 256 -6.44 -9.03 2.13
N PRO A 257 -7.22 -9.92 1.50
CA PRO A 257 -7.00 -10.26 0.10
C PRO A 257 -7.34 -9.05 -0.75
N PHE A 258 -6.52 -8.79 -1.77
CA PHE A 258 -6.67 -7.61 -2.61
C PHE A 258 -6.88 -7.98 -4.05
N TYR A 259 -7.72 -7.23 -4.75
CA TYR A 259 -8.12 -7.48 -6.13
C TYR A 259 -8.02 -6.18 -6.94
N LEU A 260 -7.32 -6.22 -8.06
CA LEU A 260 -7.20 -5.05 -8.95
C LEU A 260 -8.46 -4.84 -9.77
N ALA A 261 -9.03 -5.90 -10.33
CA ALA A 261 -10.33 -5.89 -11.01
C ALA A 261 -11.44 -6.43 -10.09
N ALA A 262 -12.45 -5.59 -9.84
CA ALA A 262 -13.63 -5.92 -9.05
C ALA A 262 -14.39 -7.12 -9.65
N ALA A 263 -14.92 -7.98 -8.78
CA ALA A 263 -15.61 -9.19 -9.18
C ALA A 263 -17.13 -9.01 -9.36
N THR A 264 -17.67 -7.88 -9.82
CA THR A 264 -19.09 -7.79 -10.26
C THR A 264 -19.36 -6.70 -11.29
N GLN A 265 -20.16 -7.05 -12.31
CA GLN A 265 -21.01 -6.14 -13.07
C GLN A 265 -22.18 -5.75 -12.18
N ASP A 266 -22.08 -4.67 -11.41
CA ASP A 266 -23.20 -3.83 -10.93
C ASP A 266 -22.72 -2.70 -10.01
N GLY A 267 -21.58 -2.06 -10.34
CA GLY A 267 -21.24 -0.70 -9.88
C GLY A 267 -21.17 -0.42 -8.39
N ALA A 268 -21.29 -1.41 -7.51
CA ALA A 268 -21.27 -1.26 -6.07
C ALA A 268 -20.46 -2.41 -5.45
N GLU A 269 -19.16 -2.22 -5.28
CA GLU A 269 -18.41 -3.00 -4.30
C GLU A 269 -18.90 -2.59 -2.91
N ALA A 270 -19.73 -3.45 -2.30
CA ALA A 270 -19.71 -3.53 -0.85
C ALA A 270 -18.32 -4.08 -0.48
N VAL A 271 -17.42 -3.21 -0.05
CA VAL A 271 -16.19 -3.59 0.64
C VAL A 271 -16.59 -4.60 1.73
N PRO A 272 -16.09 -5.85 1.72
CA PRO A 272 -16.44 -6.82 2.75
C PRO A 272 -16.17 -6.24 4.14
N ALA A 273 -17.09 -6.43 5.08
CA ALA A 273 -17.08 -5.80 6.40
C ALA A 273 -16.08 -6.46 7.38
N GLY A 274 -14.92 -6.91 6.87
CA GLY A 274 -13.83 -7.50 7.65
C GLY A 274 -12.93 -8.42 6.82
N THR A 275 -11.68 -8.61 7.28
CA THR A 275 -10.66 -9.52 6.68
C THR A 275 -11.22 -10.91 6.36
N SER A 276 -11.95 -11.49 7.31
CA SER A 276 -12.52 -12.84 7.22
C SER A 276 -13.61 -12.96 6.14
N GLU A 277 -14.44 -11.93 5.94
CA GLU A 277 -15.43 -11.91 4.86
C GLU A 277 -14.76 -11.81 3.48
N ALA A 278 -13.72 -10.99 3.37
CA ALA A 278 -12.97 -10.82 2.13
C ALA A 278 -12.27 -12.12 1.69
N TRP A 279 -11.70 -12.87 2.63
CA TRP A 279 -11.07 -14.16 2.34
C TRP A 279 -12.10 -15.26 2.01
N SER A 280 -13.28 -15.25 2.63
CA SER A 280 -14.32 -16.22 2.31
C SER A 280 -14.91 -16.09 0.91
N ALA A 281 -14.67 -14.97 0.22
CA ALA A 281 -15.05 -14.78 -1.18
C ALA A 281 -14.11 -15.48 -2.18
N ILE A 282 -12.98 -16.04 -1.72
CA ILE A 282 -12.02 -16.74 -2.59
C ILE A 282 -12.66 -18.00 -3.21
N LYS A 283 -12.48 -18.10 -4.54
CA LYS A 283 -13.01 -19.21 -5.34
C LYS A 283 -12.33 -20.54 -4.97
N PRO A 284 -13.02 -21.69 -5.09
CA PRO A 284 -12.46 -22.98 -4.69
C PRO A 284 -11.15 -23.36 -5.39
N ASP A 285 -10.99 -23.02 -6.66
CA ASP A 285 -9.76 -23.25 -7.44
C ASP A 285 -8.58 -22.41 -6.94
N GLN A 286 -8.85 -21.17 -6.51
CA GLN A 286 -7.86 -20.31 -5.88
C GLN A 286 -7.51 -20.80 -4.46
N GLU A 287 -8.48 -21.32 -3.70
CA GLU A 287 -8.21 -21.93 -2.40
C GLU A 287 -7.29 -23.16 -2.52
N GLU A 288 -7.47 -24.00 -3.54
CA GLU A 288 -6.57 -25.13 -3.80
C GLU A 288 -5.13 -24.66 -4.08
N GLN A 289 -4.97 -23.58 -4.84
CA GLN A 289 -3.67 -22.95 -5.06
C GLN A 289 -3.07 -22.45 -3.73
N LEU A 290 -3.87 -21.76 -2.89
CA LEU A 290 -3.41 -21.28 -1.58
C LEU A 290 -3.01 -22.44 -0.66
N LEU A 291 -3.73 -23.58 -0.69
CA LEU A 291 -3.36 -24.78 0.07
C LEU A 291 -2.01 -25.32 -0.40
N ALA A 292 -1.81 -25.48 -1.71
CA ALA A 292 -0.53 -25.94 -2.26
C ALA A 292 0.65 -25.03 -1.90
N LEU A 293 0.40 -23.72 -1.77
CA LEU A 293 1.38 -22.73 -1.37
C LEU A 293 1.66 -22.75 0.13
N ALA A 294 0.62 -22.92 0.96
CA ALA A 294 0.78 -23.10 2.40
C ALA A 294 1.65 -24.34 2.70
N GLU A 295 1.50 -25.42 1.95
CA GLU A 295 2.37 -26.61 2.07
C GLU A 295 3.83 -26.33 1.67
N GLN A 296 4.09 -25.30 0.85
CA GLN A 296 5.43 -24.83 0.51
C GLN A 296 5.99 -23.79 1.49
N GLY A 297 5.25 -23.45 2.56
CA GLY A 297 5.68 -22.48 3.56
C GLY A 297 5.24 -21.04 3.30
N ASP A 298 4.34 -20.79 2.33
CA ASP A 298 3.83 -19.45 2.05
C ASP A 298 2.93 -18.95 3.20
N THR A 299 3.49 -18.10 4.06
CA THR A 299 2.82 -17.61 5.27
C THR A 299 1.60 -16.75 4.98
N ARG A 300 1.58 -16.05 3.84
CA ARG A 300 0.41 -15.28 3.39
C ARG A 300 -0.75 -16.20 3.05
N SER A 301 -0.50 -17.30 2.35
CA SER A 301 -1.52 -18.29 2.01
C SER A 301 -2.05 -18.96 3.25
N MET A 302 -1.19 -19.32 4.20
CA MET A 302 -1.61 -19.82 5.52
C MET A 302 -2.52 -18.81 6.25
N LEU A 303 -2.13 -17.53 6.28
CA LEU A 303 -2.93 -16.48 6.90
C LEU A 303 -4.31 -16.33 6.22
N GLY A 304 -4.35 -16.31 4.89
CA GLY A 304 -5.59 -16.23 4.14
C GLY A 304 -6.51 -17.42 4.39
N LEU A 305 -5.96 -18.63 4.39
CA LEU A 305 -6.68 -19.86 4.74
C LEU A 305 -7.21 -19.80 6.18
N ALA A 306 -6.42 -19.33 7.14
CA ALA A 306 -6.87 -19.15 8.52
C ALA A 306 -8.07 -18.19 8.61
N TYR A 307 -8.03 -17.04 7.94
CA TYR A 307 -9.15 -16.12 7.91
C TYR A 307 -10.42 -16.71 7.28
N MET A 308 -10.29 -17.54 6.24
CA MET A 308 -11.43 -18.30 5.68
C MET A 308 -12.03 -19.23 6.72
N ARG A 309 -11.18 -19.94 7.48
CA ARG A 309 -11.58 -20.89 8.52
C ARG A 309 -12.13 -20.24 9.78
N LEU A 310 -11.80 -18.96 10.03
CA LEU A 310 -12.36 -18.18 11.14
C LEU A 310 -13.71 -17.52 10.80
N ASN A 311 -14.19 -17.59 9.56
CA ASN A 311 -15.48 -17.00 9.20
C ASN A 311 -16.65 -17.92 9.57
N PRO A 312 -17.48 -17.59 10.59
CA PRO A 312 -18.61 -18.42 10.97
C PRO A 312 -19.74 -18.43 9.94
N ASN A 313 -19.77 -17.44 9.03
CA ASN A 313 -20.81 -17.28 8.02
C ASN A 313 -20.50 -18.05 6.72
N ALA A 314 -19.30 -18.63 6.62
CA ALA A 314 -18.91 -19.47 5.50
C ALA A 314 -19.11 -20.95 5.87
N GLY A 315 -19.52 -21.78 4.90
CA GLY A 315 -19.58 -23.25 5.04
C GLY A 315 -18.21 -23.93 5.23
N ARG A 316 -17.17 -23.15 5.56
CA ARG A 316 -15.78 -23.55 5.75
C ARG A 316 -15.25 -23.20 7.16
N PHE A 317 -16.13 -22.82 8.10
CA PHE A 317 -15.74 -22.49 9.47
C PHE A 317 -15.08 -23.68 10.17
N ASP A 318 -13.81 -23.53 10.53
CA ASP A 318 -13.03 -24.51 11.29
C ASP A 318 -11.93 -23.77 12.09
N PRO A 319 -12.26 -23.27 13.29
CA PRO A 319 -11.30 -22.51 14.08
C PRO A 319 -10.09 -23.35 14.52
N VAL A 320 -10.18 -24.69 14.54
CA VAL A 320 -9.03 -25.56 14.85
C VAL A 320 -8.06 -25.58 13.67
N ALA A 321 -8.54 -25.72 12.45
CA ALA A 321 -7.70 -25.60 11.25
C ALA A 321 -7.10 -24.19 11.12
N ALA A 322 -7.83 -23.15 11.52
CA ALA A 322 -7.29 -21.79 11.55
C ALA A 322 -6.09 -21.67 12.50
N VAL A 323 -6.18 -22.26 13.70
CA VAL A 323 -5.06 -22.30 14.65
C VAL A 323 -3.85 -22.99 14.05
N ASP A 324 -4.02 -24.10 13.33
CA ASP A 324 -2.91 -24.80 12.66
C ASP A 324 -2.18 -23.90 11.66
N PHE A 325 -2.93 -23.29 10.74
CA PHE A 325 -2.34 -22.38 9.75
C PHE A 325 -1.65 -21.18 10.41
N LEU A 326 -2.27 -20.57 11.42
CA LEU A 326 -1.69 -19.44 12.14
C LEU A 326 -0.45 -19.84 12.94
N GLN A 327 -0.44 -21.03 13.54
CA GLN A 327 0.72 -21.53 14.27
C GLN A 327 1.90 -21.74 13.32
N ARG A 328 1.69 -22.41 12.18
CA ARG A 328 2.73 -22.59 11.14
C ARG A 328 3.27 -21.26 10.62
N ALA A 329 2.39 -20.31 10.33
CA ALA A 329 2.79 -18.98 9.85
C ALA A 329 3.50 -18.15 10.93
N ALA A 330 3.06 -18.24 12.20
CA ALA A 330 3.69 -17.56 13.33
C ALA A 330 5.09 -18.12 13.63
N ASP A 331 5.26 -19.45 13.52
CA ASP A 331 6.55 -20.14 13.67
C ASP A 331 7.51 -19.81 12.54
N ALA A 332 6.99 -19.55 11.33
CA ALA A 332 7.74 -18.99 10.20
C ALA A 332 8.00 -17.48 10.33
N GLY A 333 7.63 -16.86 11.46
CA GLY A 333 7.95 -15.47 11.79
C GLY A 333 6.92 -14.43 11.34
N ALA A 334 5.77 -14.81 10.76
CA ALA A 334 4.80 -13.84 10.27
C ALA A 334 4.14 -13.07 11.43
N PRO A 335 4.36 -11.74 11.57
CA PRO A 335 3.87 -10.97 12.71
C PRO A 335 2.34 -10.88 12.75
N GLU A 336 1.68 -10.88 11.59
CA GLU A 336 0.23 -10.92 11.51
C GLU A 336 -0.35 -12.22 12.03
N ALA A 337 0.28 -13.35 11.70
CA ALA A 337 -0.14 -14.64 12.22
C ALA A 337 0.06 -14.74 13.73
N GLN A 338 1.16 -14.18 14.25
CA GLN A 338 1.39 -14.08 15.70
C GLN A 338 0.27 -13.27 16.38
N PHE A 339 -0.09 -12.11 15.82
CA PHE A 339 -1.17 -11.27 16.33
C PHE A 339 -2.54 -11.97 16.28
N GLU A 340 -2.91 -12.59 15.16
CA GLU A 340 -4.17 -13.31 15.02
C GLU A 340 -4.23 -14.51 15.97
N LEU A 341 -3.15 -15.28 16.08
CA LEU A 341 -3.05 -16.39 17.02
C LEU A 341 -3.15 -15.92 18.48
N ALA A 342 -2.60 -14.75 18.82
CA ALA A 342 -2.75 -14.15 20.14
C ALA A 342 -4.22 -13.93 20.50
N LYS A 343 -5.01 -13.37 19.58
CA LYS A 343 -6.46 -13.19 19.76
C LYS A 343 -7.19 -14.52 19.94
N LEU A 344 -6.78 -15.60 19.25
CA LEU A 344 -7.38 -16.92 19.43
C LEU A 344 -7.10 -17.52 20.81
N TYR A 345 -5.87 -17.40 21.31
CA TYR A 345 -5.51 -17.80 22.68
C TYR A 345 -6.16 -16.91 23.74
N GLU A 346 -6.36 -15.62 23.48
CA GLU A 346 -7.07 -14.73 24.40
C GLU A 346 -8.54 -15.14 24.55
N ARG A 347 -9.21 -15.46 23.43
CA ARG A 347 -10.64 -15.80 23.40
C ARG A 347 -10.95 -17.27 23.62
N GLY A 348 -9.96 -18.15 23.49
CA GLY A 348 -10.16 -19.61 23.50
C GLY A 348 -10.89 -20.14 22.25
N THR A 349 -10.66 -19.54 21.08
CA THR A 349 -11.32 -19.92 19.83
C THR A 349 -10.46 -20.92 19.07
N GLY A 350 -10.95 -22.16 18.88
CA GLY A 350 -10.18 -23.23 18.23
C GLY A 350 -9.03 -23.82 19.06
N VAL A 351 -8.70 -23.19 20.19
CA VAL A 351 -7.65 -23.60 21.14
C VAL A 351 -8.08 -23.22 22.56
N PRO A 352 -7.67 -23.93 23.62
CA PRO A 352 -7.93 -23.48 25.00
C PRO A 352 -7.36 -22.10 25.29
N ALA A 353 -8.12 -21.28 26.01
CA ALA A 353 -7.68 -19.92 26.35
C ALA A 353 -6.38 -19.95 27.17
N ASN A 354 -5.41 -19.14 26.79
CA ASN A 354 -4.12 -19.01 27.46
C ASN A 354 -3.64 -17.56 27.42
N PRO A 355 -3.93 -16.77 28.48
CA PRO A 355 -3.58 -15.35 28.53
C PRO A 355 -2.07 -15.09 28.44
N GLN A 356 -1.26 -15.96 29.03
CA GLN A 356 0.20 -15.84 28.99
C GLN A 356 0.72 -16.03 27.56
N LYS A 357 0.24 -17.07 26.87
CA LYS A 357 0.62 -17.32 25.47
C LYS A 357 0.14 -16.21 24.53
N ALA A 358 -1.07 -15.69 24.75
CA ALA A 358 -1.57 -14.54 24.00
C ALA A 358 -0.67 -13.31 24.17
N LEU A 359 -0.26 -13.00 25.41
CA LEU A 359 0.64 -11.88 25.69
C LEU A 359 2.01 -12.05 25.02
N GLU A 360 2.61 -13.25 25.07
CA GLU A 360 3.87 -13.55 24.39
C GLU A 360 3.78 -13.32 22.87
N LEU A 361 2.69 -13.76 22.25
CA LEU A 361 2.45 -13.59 20.82
C LEU A 361 2.21 -12.12 20.43
N TYR A 362 1.44 -11.36 21.22
CA TYR A 362 1.30 -9.91 21.04
C TYR A 362 2.66 -9.20 21.12
N GLN A 363 3.49 -9.57 22.09
CA GLN A 363 4.84 -9.02 22.23
C GLN A 363 5.76 -9.38 21.05
N ALA A 364 5.67 -10.61 20.54
CA ALA A 364 6.43 -11.04 19.37
C ALA A 364 6.04 -10.25 18.12
N ALA A 365 4.75 -10.09 17.84
CA ALA A 365 4.27 -9.27 16.72
C ALA A 365 4.72 -7.80 16.88
N ALA A 366 4.57 -7.24 18.08
CA ALA A 366 4.98 -5.86 18.36
C ALA A 366 6.51 -5.63 18.27
N ALA A 367 7.33 -6.65 18.55
CA ALA A 367 8.78 -6.57 18.36
C ALA A 367 9.15 -6.40 16.88
N GLN A 368 8.31 -6.89 15.97
CA GLN A 368 8.45 -6.77 14.52
C GLN A 368 7.74 -5.53 13.94
N ASN A 369 7.46 -4.51 14.77
CA ASN A 369 6.73 -3.29 14.38
C ASN A 369 5.29 -3.54 13.86
N PHE A 370 4.63 -4.62 14.29
CA PHE A 370 3.23 -4.84 13.95
C PHE A 370 2.31 -3.86 14.68
N ALA A 371 1.83 -2.84 13.97
CA ALA A 371 1.20 -1.68 14.58
C ALA A 371 -0.09 -2.01 15.37
N ASP A 372 -0.91 -2.96 14.90
CA ASP A 372 -2.11 -3.39 15.63
C ASP A 372 -1.76 -4.05 16.98
N ALA A 373 -0.71 -4.89 17.01
CA ALA A 373 -0.24 -5.52 18.25
C ALA A 373 0.37 -4.48 19.21
N ILE A 374 1.09 -3.48 18.68
CA ILE A 374 1.62 -2.38 19.49
C ILE A 374 0.48 -1.57 20.11
N ASN A 375 -0.56 -1.25 19.33
CA ASN A 375 -1.74 -0.55 19.81
C ASN A 375 -2.48 -1.35 20.90
N ASP A 376 -2.69 -2.65 20.67
CA ASP A 376 -3.40 -3.52 21.61
C ASP A 376 -2.60 -3.72 22.91
N LEU A 377 -1.26 -3.84 22.84
CA LEU A 377 -0.40 -3.79 24.02
C LEU A 377 -0.52 -2.46 24.76
N GLY A 378 -0.71 -1.35 24.06
CA GLY A 378 -1.04 -0.05 24.66
C GLY A 378 -2.31 -0.13 25.49
N PHE A 379 -3.40 -0.67 24.95
CA PHE A 379 -4.64 -0.87 25.69
C PHE A 379 -4.50 -1.84 26.87
N LEU A 380 -3.81 -2.98 26.68
CA LEU A 380 -3.55 -3.97 27.72
C LEU A 380 -2.74 -3.36 28.88
N HIS A 381 -1.75 -2.52 28.59
CA HIS A 381 -1.03 -1.78 29.61
C HIS A 381 -1.88 -0.68 30.23
N HIS A 382 -2.73 0.01 29.47
CA HIS A 382 -3.56 1.09 30.02
C HIS A 382 -4.59 0.57 31.03
N GLN A 383 -5.26 -0.53 30.71
CA GLN A 383 -6.38 -1.06 31.50
C GLN A 383 -5.95 -2.16 32.49
N GLY A 384 -4.80 -2.81 32.23
CA GLY A 384 -4.46 -4.08 32.85
C GLY A 384 -5.23 -5.22 32.16
N GLY A 385 -4.50 -6.20 31.62
CA GLY A 385 -5.07 -7.31 30.86
C GLY A 385 -4.04 -8.41 30.63
N LEU A 386 -4.50 -9.64 30.40
CA LEU A 386 -3.64 -10.81 30.19
C LEU A 386 -2.58 -11.03 31.31
N GLY A 387 -2.93 -10.70 32.55
CA GLY A 387 -2.02 -10.80 33.70
C GLY A 387 -1.09 -9.59 33.91
N LEU A 388 -1.17 -8.56 33.06
CA LEU A 388 -0.47 -7.30 33.25
C LEU A 388 -1.17 -6.40 34.28
N GLN A 389 -0.38 -5.70 35.07
CA GLN A 389 -0.85 -4.56 35.87
C GLN A 389 -1.00 -3.32 34.99
N ALA A 390 -2.01 -2.50 35.30
CA ALA A 390 -2.22 -1.23 34.63
C ALA A 390 -1.02 -0.28 34.82
N ASN A 391 -0.51 0.26 33.73
CA ASN A 391 0.55 1.26 33.65
C ASN A 391 0.27 2.21 32.47
N PRO A 392 -0.52 3.28 32.68
CA PRO A 392 -0.87 4.24 31.64
C PRO A 392 0.34 4.93 30.99
N GLN A 393 1.40 5.22 31.77
CA GLN A 393 2.60 5.86 31.23
C GLN A 393 3.32 4.96 30.21
N LYS A 394 3.37 3.65 30.48
CA LYS A 394 3.89 2.68 29.50
C LYS A 394 2.98 2.61 28.26
N ALA A 395 1.67 2.65 28.45
CA ALA A 395 0.71 2.64 27.35
C ALA A 395 0.89 3.83 26.40
N TYR A 396 1.21 5.02 26.91
CA TYR A 396 1.44 6.20 26.06
C TYR A 396 2.60 5.99 25.08
N GLY A 397 3.67 5.33 25.52
CA GLY A 397 4.78 4.96 24.63
C GLY A 397 4.38 3.96 23.54
N PHE A 398 3.49 3.02 23.84
CA PHE A 398 2.93 2.11 22.83
C PHE A 398 2.05 2.84 21.82
N PHE A 399 1.13 3.71 22.29
CA PHE A 399 0.28 4.50 21.40
C PHE A 399 1.11 5.44 20.51
N GLN A 400 2.15 6.07 21.05
CA GLN A 400 3.09 6.87 20.27
C GLN A 400 3.73 6.03 19.15
N ARG A 401 4.31 4.88 19.50
CA ARG A 401 5.00 4.01 18.53
C ARG A 401 4.04 3.51 17.44
N ALA A 402 2.82 3.11 17.80
CA ALA A 402 1.81 2.71 16.81
C ALA A 402 1.35 3.90 15.95
N ALA A 403 1.24 5.10 16.52
CA ALA A 403 0.89 6.31 15.78
C ALA A 403 1.97 6.71 14.76
N GLU A 404 3.25 6.56 15.12
CA GLU A 404 4.41 6.77 14.24
C GLU A 404 4.44 5.74 13.10
N LEU A 405 3.97 4.51 13.35
CA LEU A 405 3.72 3.48 12.35
C LEU A 405 2.39 3.67 11.59
N ARG A 406 1.76 4.84 11.71
CA ARG A 406 0.54 5.24 11.01
C ARG A 406 -0.71 4.40 11.32
N HIS A 407 -0.76 3.76 12.50
CA HIS A 407 -1.98 3.09 12.95
C HIS A 407 -3.08 4.12 13.28
N PRO A 408 -4.22 4.15 12.55
CA PRO A 408 -5.17 5.26 12.59
C PRO A 408 -5.73 5.54 13.99
N GLN A 409 -6.15 4.49 14.70
CA GLN A 409 -6.69 4.62 16.05
C GLN A 409 -5.61 5.05 17.05
N ALA A 410 -4.36 4.62 16.85
CA ALA A 410 -3.26 5.03 17.72
C ALA A 410 -2.89 6.49 17.51
N GLN A 411 -2.92 6.98 16.26
CA GLN A 411 -2.74 8.41 15.96
C GLN A 411 -3.80 9.26 16.65
N PHE A 412 -5.06 8.84 16.59
CA PHE A 412 -6.14 9.51 17.30
C PHE A 412 -5.95 9.49 18.83
N ASN A 413 -5.68 8.31 19.40
CA ASN A 413 -5.48 8.15 20.84
C ASN A 413 -4.29 8.98 21.32
N PHE A 414 -3.18 8.97 20.59
CA PHE A 414 -2.00 9.74 20.94
C PHE A 414 -2.23 11.24 20.82
N ALA A 415 -3.00 11.69 19.83
CA ALA A 415 -3.41 13.09 19.73
C ALA A 415 -4.26 13.54 20.94
N ALA A 416 -5.20 12.70 21.39
CA ALA A 416 -5.99 12.98 22.58
C ALA A 416 -5.11 13.07 23.84
N LEU A 417 -4.14 12.17 24.00
CA LEU A 417 -3.18 12.23 25.12
C LEU A 417 -2.33 13.50 25.13
N ILE A 418 -1.92 13.98 23.95
CA ILE A 418 -1.20 15.26 23.81
C ILE A 418 -2.12 16.43 24.19
N ASP A 419 -3.36 16.43 23.70
CA ASP A 419 -4.34 17.49 23.97
C ASP A 419 -4.70 17.60 25.46
N ASP A 420 -4.79 16.45 26.14
CA ASP A 420 -5.00 16.34 27.59
C ASP A 420 -3.76 16.74 28.41
N GLY A 421 -2.62 17.04 27.76
CA GLY A 421 -1.37 17.43 28.40
C GLY A 421 -0.63 16.28 29.10
N LEU A 422 -0.96 15.03 28.74
CA LEU A 422 -0.40 13.83 29.36
C LEU A 422 0.96 13.44 28.76
N VAL A 423 1.35 14.03 27.61
CA VAL A 423 2.61 13.78 26.92
C VAL A 423 3.54 14.99 27.06
N PRO A 424 4.58 14.94 27.92
CA PRO A 424 5.48 16.06 28.14
C PRO A 424 6.19 16.50 26.85
N GLY A 425 6.28 17.81 26.65
CA GLY A 425 7.00 18.40 25.51
C GLY A 425 6.24 18.38 24.18
N LYS A 426 4.98 17.95 24.16
CA LYS A 426 4.07 18.07 23.01
C LYS A 426 2.91 18.98 23.35
N GLY A 427 2.36 19.66 22.35
CA GLY A 427 1.25 20.59 22.51
C GLY A 427 0.22 20.50 21.38
N PRO A 428 -0.63 21.54 21.26
CA PRO A 428 -1.75 21.53 20.32
C PRO A 428 -1.36 21.32 18.85
N THR A 429 -0.19 21.79 18.44
CA THR A 429 0.33 21.63 17.07
C THR A 429 0.64 20.16 16.77
N GLU A 430 1.29 19.46 17.70
CA GLU A 430 1.59 18.04 17.58
C GLU A 430 0.30 17.20 17.64
N ALA A 431 -0.64 17.53 18.52
CA ALA A 431 -1.95 16.88 18.55
C ALA A 431 -2.67 17.02 17.20
N ALA A 432 -2.73 18.24 16.66
CA ALA A 432 -3.34 18.50 15.35
C ALA A 432 -2.64 17.76 14.20
N HIS A 433 -1.32 17.60 14.24
CA HIS A 433 -0.59 16.81 13.26
C HIS A 433 -1.05 15.34 13.26
N PHE A 434 -1.16 14.71 14.43
CA PHE A 434 -1.65 13.33 14.54
C PHE A 434 -3.13 13.19 14.18
N LEU A 435 -3.98 14.17 14.53
CA LEU A 435 -5.39 14.19 14.09
C LEU A 435 -5.50 14.29 12.57
N TYR A 436 -4.73 15.18 11.95
CA TYR A 436 -4.68 15.31 10.50
C TYR A 436 -4.20 13.99 9.87
N ALA A 437 -3.13 13.39 10.38
CA ALA A 437 -2.63 12.11 9.88
C ALA A 437 -3.67 10.97 10.00
N ALA A 438 -4.37 10.88 11.13
CA ALA A 438 -5.44 9.90 11.34
C ALA A 438 -6.65 10.12 10.41
N LEU A 439 -6.88 11.37 10.01
CA LEU A 439 -7.86 11.73 9.00
C LEU A 439 -7.41 11.27 7.60
N ARG A 440 -6.15 11.52 7.27
CA ARG A 440 -5.55 11.13 5.98
C ARG A 440 -5.48 9.62 5.82
N SER A 441 -5.29 8.88 6.91
CA SER A 441 -5.29 7.41 6.89
C SER A 441 -6.67 6.79 6.61
N GLY A 442 -7.75 7.58 6.47
CA GLY A 442 -9.07 7.09 6.10
C GLY A 442 -9.87 6.48 7.24
N SER A 443 -9.58 6.84 8.51
CA SER A 443 -10.39 6.34 9.63
C SER A 443 -11.76 7.02 9.67
N ALA A 444 -12.81 6.26 9.33
CA ALA A 444 -14.19 6.72 9.40
C ALA A 444 -14.60 7.14 10.82
N ASP A 445 -14.10 6.44 11.84
CA ASP A 445 -14.33 6.77 13.25
C ASP A 445 -13.76 8.15 13.60
N VAL A 446 -12.54 8.44 13.15
CA VAL A 446 -11.89 9.75 13.39
C VAL A 446 -12.64 10.86 12.64
N LEU A 447 -13.03 10.61 11.39
CA LEU A 447 -13.88 11.53 10.63
C LEU A 447 -15.19 11.82 11.39
N ASP A 448 -15.85 10.78 11.89
CA ASP A 448 -17.11 10.91 12.62
C ASP A 448 -16.94 11.71 13.92
N LEU A 449 -15.89 11.40 14.69
CA LEU A 449 -15.58 12.06 15.95
C LEU A 449 -15.25 13.54 15.75
N LEU A 450 -14.39 13.88 14.79
CA LEU A 450 -14.09 15.29 14.50
C LEU A 450 -15.29 16.04 13.92
N SER A 451 -16.17 15.36 13.19
CA SER A 451 -17.35 15.98 12.61
C SER A 451 -18.44 16.23 13.64
N LYS A 452 -18.76 15.22 14.47
CA LYS A 452 -19.89 15.24 15.41
C LYS A 452 -19.53 15.74 16.81
N ARG A 453 -18.28 15.55 17.24
CA ARG A 453 -17.82 15.87 18.60
C ARG A 453 -16.51 16.68 18.61
N PRO A 454 -16.39 17.77 17.83
CA PRO A 454 -15.14 18.54 17.76
C PRO A 454 -14.68 19.09 19.10
N ASN A 455 -15.63 19.40 20.00
CA ASN A 455 -15.34 19.95 21.33
C ASN A 455 -14.73 18.95 22.31
N MET A 456 -14.50 17.69 21.90
CA MET A 456 -13.68 16.77 22.68
C MET A 456 -12.21 17.20 22.71
N PHE A 457 -11.77 18.01 21.73
CA PHE A 457 -10.45 18.60 21.71
C PHE A 457 -10.47 20.05 22.18
N THR A 458 -9.38 20.47 22.83
CA THR A 458 -9.22 21.85 23.29
C THR A 458 -9.32 22.84 22.13
N LEU A 459 -9.66 24.10 22.46
CA LEU A 459 -9.75 25.18 21.48
C LEU A 459 -8.45 25.36 20.69
N ASN A 460 -7.30 25.23 21.36
CA ASN A 460 -6.00 25.41 20.73
C ASN A 460 -5.70 24.30 19.73
N THR A 461 -6.04 23.04 20.05
CA THR A 461 -5.84 21.90 19.14
C THR A 461 -6.78 22.00 17.93
N ARG A 462 -8.02 22.43 18.13
CA ARG A 462 -8.94 22.72 17.02
C ARG A 462 -8.43 23.81 16.08
N ARG A 463 -7.87 24.90 16.62
CA ARG A 463 -7.22 25.96 15.82
C ARG A 463 -6.02 25.42 15.05
N ALA A 464 -5.15 24.66 15.71
CA ALA A 464 -4.00 24.04 15.06
C ALA A 464 -4.43 23.07 13.93
N LEU A 465 -5.55 22.36 14.09
CA LEU A 465 -6.09 21.52 13.01
C LEU A 465 -6.62 22.34 11.84
N GLN A 466 -7.36 23.43 12.08
CA GLN A 466 -7.77 24.37 11.01
C GLN A 466 -6.57 24.93 10.25
N ASP A 467 -5.51 25.27 10.96
CA ASP A 467 -4.25 25.75 10.37
C ASP A 467 -3.64 24.69 9.46
N LYS A 468 -3.55 23.43 9.92
CA LYS A 468 -3.08 22.30 9.09
C LYS A 468 -3.95 22.04 7.86
N LEU A 469 -5.27 22.13 7.99
CA LEU A 469 -6.19 22.04 6.85
C LEU A 469 -5.96 23.18 5.84
N LYS A 470 -5.59 24.37 6.32
CA LYS A 470 -5.31 25.54 5.49
C LYS A 470 -3.97 25.46 4.76
N GLU A 471 -2.92 25.03 5.44
CA GLU A 471 -1.60 24.74 4.85
C GLU A 471 -1.72 23.76 3.69
N ASN A 472 -2.56 22.73 3.85
CA ASN A 472 -2.81 21.71 2.83
C ASN A 472 -3.92 22.10 1.82
N LYS A 473 -4.32 23.37 1.78
CA LYS A 473 -5.31 23.92 0.83
C LYS A 473 -6.72 23.30 0.90
N PHE A 474 -7.05 22.58 1.98
CA PHE A 474 -8.40 22.03 2.20
C PHE A 474 -9.36 23.03 2.84
N TYR A 475 -8.84 24.07 3.49
CA TYR A 475 -9.63 25.09 4.19
C TYR A 475 -9.11 26.50 3.91
N GLN A 476 -10.02 27.48 3.79
CA GLN A 476 -9.65 28.89 3.52
C GLN A 476 -10.22 29.88 4.56
N GLY A 477 -10.97 29.40 5.55
CA GLY A 477 -11.60 30.27 6.54
C GLY A 477 -10.67 30.77 7.65
N SER A 478 -11.29 31.27 8.72
CA SER A 478 -10.64 31.77 9.94
C SER A 478 -10.13 30.62 10.82
N ILE A 479 -9.01 30.85 11.51
CA ILE A 479 -8.47 29.92 12.51
C ILE A 479 -9.02 30.35 13.87
N ASP A 480 -10.29 30.03 14.12
CA ASP A 480 -11.03 30.41 15.33
C ASP A 480 -11.25 29.24 16.29
N GLY A 481 -11.07 28.01 15.81
CA GLY A 481 -11.34 26.74 16.47
C GLY A 481 -12.77 26.25 16.27
N ASP A 482 -13.65 27.01 15.63
CA ASP A 482 -15.02 26.62 15.39
C ASP A 482 -15.15 25.72 14.16
N PHE A 483 -15.70 24.51 14.36
CA PHE A 483 -15.83 23.52 13.31
C PHE A 483 -17.17 23.68 12.58
N GLY A 484 -17.40 24.89 12.10
CA GLY A 484 -18.55 25.24 11.26
C GLY A 484 -18.47 24.62 9.85
N PRO A 485 -19.44 24.92 8.96
CA PRO A 485 -19.57 24.25 7.67
C PRO A 485 -18.30 24.29 6.81
N GLY A 486 -17.53 25.38 6.84
CA GLY A 486 -16.27 25.47 6.09
C GLY A 486 -15.21 24.50 6.59
N THR A 487 -15.03 24.40 7.91
CA THR A 487 -14.07 23.48 8.53
C THR A 487 -14.49 22.04 8.29
N GLN A 488 -15.79 21.73 8.41
CA GLN A 488 -16.35 20.39 8.14
C GLN A 488 -16.08 19.95 6.70
N ARG A 489 -16.27 20.84 5.71
CA ARG A 489 -15.87 20.56 4.32
C ARG A 489 -14.38 20.33 4.18
N GLY A 490 -13.55 21.10 4.89
CA GLY A 490 -12.09 20.91 4.91
C GLY A 490 -11.69 19.55 5.48
N ILE A 491 -12.29 19.13 6.59
CA ILE A 491 -12.11 17.80 7.22
C ILE A 491 -12.51 16.69 6.24
N ARG A 492 -13.68 16.80 5.59
CA ARG A 492 -14.13 15.83 4.58
C ARG A 492 -13.19 15.74 3.38
N ARG A 493 -12.71 16.88 2.87
CA ARG A 493 -11.74 16.93 1.76
C ARG A 493 -10.39 16.36 2.15
N ALA A 494 -9.92 16.65 3.36
CA ALA A 494 -8.70 16.05 3.89
C ALA A 494 -8.85 14.53 4.02
N TYR A 495 -10.03 14.03 4.40
CA TYR A 495 -10.37 12.61 4.36
C TYR A 495 -10.51 12.06 2.93
N GLY A 496 -10.63 12.88 1.88
CA GLY A 496 -10.77 12.43 0.50
C GLY A 496 -12.21 12.36 -0.02
N LEU A 497 -13.20 12.79 0.77
CA LEU A 497 -14.58 12.94 0.30
C LEU A 497 -14.76 14.28 -0.40
N ASP A 498 -15.63 14.30 -1.41
CA ASP A 498 -16.11 15.56 -1.98
C ASP A 498 -16.81 16.40 -0.89
N GLY A 499 -16.43 17.68 -0.84
CA GLY A 499 -16.81 18.63 0.20
C GLY A 499 -17.99 19.50 -0.18
#